data_AF-A0A091RBN8-F1
#
_entry.id   AF-A0A091RBN8-F1
#
_cell.length_a   1.000
_cell.length_b   1.000
_cell.length_c   1.000
_cell.angle_alpha   90.00
_cell.angle_beta   90.00
_cell.angle_gamma   90.00
#
_symmetry.space_group_name_H-M   'P 1'
#
loop_
_entity.id
_entity.type
_entity.pdbx_description
1 polymer ?
#
loop_
_entity_poly.entity_id
_entity_poly.type
_entity_poly.pdbx_seq_one_letter_code
_entity_poly.pdbx_strand_id
1 'polypeptide(L)'
;YMEGLSFISKMINHTDPLQDPVIRHMISTLKCRTDPSNDKYSPVTIEVLRSLLGTLESVCSSPYECILFRAMFTVAFFGALRTEEMVTKRQNIAQPELLYLSDLQLTEGSANLCLHTSYRGQDKYLIQLRLSKEMWVCPVEALRIYVAARPQGDGPLFVHLNSMSVTKTEFLTVFYHALRLAGLPPNQYGVHSFWMG
;
A
#
# COMPACT_ATOMS: atom_id res chain seq x y z
N TYR A 1 -2.29 19.23 23.64
CA TYR A 1 -2.49 17.83 24.11
C TYR A 1 -1.18 17.04 24.07
N MET A 2 -0.53 16.85 22.90
CA MET A 2 0.71 16.07 22.76
C MET A 2 1.88 16.57 23.64
N GLU A 3 2.09 17.89 23.73
CA GLU A 3 3.14 18.43 24.61
C GLU A 3 2.86 18.17 26.10
N GLY A 4 1.59 18.07 26.49
CA GLY A 4 1.20 17.70 27.85
C GLY A 4 1.59 16.26 28.19
N LEU A 5 1.49 15.32 27.23
CA LEU A 5 1.92 13.94 27.41
C LEU A 5 3.45 13.83 27.53
N SER A 6 4.21 14.58 26.73
CA SER A 6 5.68 14.67 26.86
C SER A 6 6.07 15.23 28.25
N PHE A 7 5.40 16.29 28.69
CA PHE A 7 5.64 16.92 29.98
C PHE A 7 5.37 15.97 31.16
N ILE A 8 4.22 15.27 31.12
CA ILE A 8 3.85 14.29 32.14
C ILE A 8 4.84 13.12 32.15
N SER A 9 5.25 12.61 30.98
CA SER A 9 6.25 11.52 30.90
C SER A 9 7.58 11.92 31.54
N LYS A 10 8.05 13.15 31.27
CA LYS A 10 9.27 13.71 31.89
C LYS A 10 9.13 13.88 33.39
N MET A 11 7.95 14.25 33.88
CA MET A 11 7.67 14.41 35.31
C MET A 11 7.67 13.07 36.07
N ILE A 12 7.35 11.96 35.40
CA ILE A 12 7.30 10.61 35.99
C ILE A 12 8.62 9.83 35.76
N ASN A 13 9.69 10.48 35.27
CA ASN A 13 10.97 9.83 34.90
C ASN A 13 10.81 8.65 33.91
N HIS A 14 9.77 8.68 33.07
CA HIS A 14 9.53 7.65 32.06
C HIS A 14 9.98 8.17 30.68
N THR A 15 10.57 7.28 29.87
CA THR A 15 11.01 7.63 28.51
C THR A 15 9.83 8.18 27.70
N ASP A 16 10.02 9.38 27.16
CA ASP A 16 8.97 10.09 26.42
C ASP A 16 8.62 9.31 25.13
N PRO A 17 7.39 8.78 25.01
CA PRO A 17 6.97 8.04 23.83
C PRO A 17 7.00 8.92 22.56
N LEU A 18 6.99 10.25 22.70
CA LEU A 18 7.08 11.19 21.58
C LEU A 18 8.51 11.40 21.06
N GLN A 19 9.51 10.78 21.67
CA GLN A 19 10.88 10.71 21.15
C GLN A 19 11.13 9.44 20.33
N ASP A 20 10.25 8.44 20.44
CA ASP A 20 10.35 7.21 19.66
C ASP A 20 10.12 7.53 18.16
N PRO A 21 11.04 7.12 17.27
CA PRO A 21 10.96 7.44 15.85
C PRO A 21 9.73 6.82 15.16
N VAL A 22 9.26 5.66 15.62
CA VAL A 22 8.05 4.98 15.11
C VAL A 22 6.81 5.77 15.53
N ILE A 23 6.73 6.19 16.79
CA ILE A 23 5.60 6.99 17.30
C ILE A 23 5.56 8.36 16.61
N ARG A 24 6.72 9.00 16.39
CA ARG A 24 6.79 10.23 15.59
C ARG A 24 6.32 10.04 14.16
N HIS A 25 6.70 8.94 13.52
CA HIS A 25 6.25 8.63 12.17
C HIS A 25 4.74 8.35 12.12
N MET A 26 4.18 7.66 13.12
CA MET A 26 2.74 7.48 13.24
C MET A 26 2.01 8.82 13.43
N ILE A 27 2.52 9.70 14.29
CA ILE A 27 1.92 11.02 14.52
C ILE A 27 2.05 11.91 13.28
N SER A 28 3.18 11.89 12.56
CA SER A 28 3.32 12.64 11.31
C SER A 28 2.35 12.15 10.25
N THR A 29 2.13 10.83 10.15
CA THR A 29 1.12 10.23 9.28
C THR A 29 -0.29 10.71 9.64
N LEU A 30 -0.62 10.75 10.94
CA LEU A 30 -1.91 11.27 11.42
C LEU A 30 -2.06 12.78 11.18
N LYS A 31 -1.01 13.58 11.38
CA LYS A 31 -1.00 15.02 11.10
C LYS A 31 -1.16 15.31 9.61
N CYS A 32 -0.54 14.53 8.72
CA CYS A 32 -0.75 14.63 7.28
C CYS A 32 -2.22 14.39 6.88
N ARG A 33 -3.01 13.64 7.68
CA ARG A 33 -4.46 13.50 7.48
C ARG A 33 -5.26 14.74 7.93
N THR A 34 -4.68 15.60 8.76
CA THR A 34 -5.36 16.76 9.39
C THR A 34 -4.88 18.12 8.89
N ASP A 35 -3.70 18.22 8.28
CA ASP A 35 -3.17 19.47 7.73
C ASP A 35 -3.62 19.67 6.27
N PRO A 36 -4.49 20.68 5.98
CA PRO A 36 -4.90 21.04 4.62
C PRO A 36 -3.81 21.77 3.82
N SER A 37 -2.58 21.90 4.35
CA SER A 37 -1.57 22.82 3.80
C SER A 37 -0.51 22.16 2.92
N ASN A 38 -0.60 20.86 2.61
CA ASN A 38 0.32 20.17 1.69
C ASN A 38 -0.37 19.68 0.40
N ASP A 39 -1.50 20.32 0.08
CA ASP A 39 -2.50 20.06 -0.96
C ASP A 39 -1.93 19.97 -2.38
N LYS A 40 -1.30 18.83 -2.72
CA LYS A 40 -1.12 18.45 -4.13
C LYS A 40 -1.94 17.23 -4.52
N TYR A 41 -2.21 16.33 -3.58
CA TYR A 41 -2.88 15.07 -3.86
C TYR A 41 -3.92 14.72 -2.80
N SER A 42 -5.11 14.31 -3.24
CA SER A 42 -6.19 13.77 -2.43
C SER A 42 -5.91 12.31 -2.05
N PRO A 43 -6.32 11.88 -0.84
CA PRO A 43 -6.23 10.48 -0.42
C PRO A 43 -7.19 9.61 -1.24
N VAL A 44 -6.81 8.36 -1.47
CA VAL A 44 -7.76 7.33 -1.97
C VAL A 44 -8.66 6.97 -0.80
N THR A 45 -9.95 7.27 -0.89
CA THR A 45 -10.96 6.83 0.09
C THR A 45 -11.51 5.46 -0.27
N ILE A 46 -12.27 4.83 0.63
CA ILE A 46 -12.94 3.55 0.35
C ILE A 46 -13.89 3.65 -0.86
N GLU A 47 -14.58 4.78 -1.04
CA GLU A 47 -15.45 5.01 -2.20
C GLU A 47 -14.65 5.10 -3.50
N VAL A 48 -13.52 5.81 -3.47
CA VAL A 48 -12.61 5.86 -4.62
C VAL A 48 -12.08 4.47 -4.93
N LEU A 49 -11.68 3.68 -3.92
CA LEU A 49 -11.24 2.30 -4.12
C LEU A 49 -12.33 1.45 -4.78
N ARG A 50 -13.58 1.54 -4.33
CA ARG A 50 -14.71 0.80 -4.96
C ARG A 50 -14.86 1.16 -6.42
N SER A 51 -14.84 2.46 -6.74
CA SER A 51 -14.93 2.94 -8.12
C SER A 51 -13.76 2.44 -8.97
N LEU A 52 -12.53 2.49 -8.46
CA LEU A 52 -11.35 1.96 -9.15
C LEU A 52 -11.52 0.47 -9.47
N LEU A 53 -11.88 -0.34 -8.48
CA LEU A 53 -12.09 -1.78 -8.64
C LEU A 53 -13.24 -2.11 -9.61
N GLY A 54 -14.27 -1.27 -9.67
CA GLY A 54 -15.37 -1.39 -10.62
C GLY A 54 -14.98 -1.09 -12.07
N THR A 55 -13.96 -0.25 -12.28
CA THR A 55 -13.48 0.10 -13.64
C THR A 55 -12.39 -0.84 -14.18
N LEU A 56 -11.80 -1.70 -13.36
CA LEU A 56 -10.65 -2.52 -13.75
C LEU A 56 -10.92 -3.38 -14.98
N GLU A 57 -12.11 -3.97 -15.11
CA GLU A 57 -12.48 -4.81 -16.26
C GLU A 57 -12.47 -4.05 -17.59
N SER A 58 -12.63 -2.73 -17.56
CA SER A 58 -12.55 -1.86 -18.73
C SER A 58 -11.15 -1.31 -19.01
N VAL A 59 -10.25 -1.33 -18.02
CA VAL A 59 -8.88 -0.80 -18.12
C VAL A 59 -7.88 -1.89 -18.48
N CYS A 60 -8.01 -3.05 -17.84
CA CYS A 60 -7.08 -4.16 -17.99
C CYS A 60 -7.36 -4.94 -19.28
N SER A 61 -6.30 -5.40 -19.93
CA SER A 61 -6.37 -6.15 -21.19
C SER A 61 -6.63 -7.64 -20.98
N SER A 62 -6.44 -8.15 -19.76
CA SER A 62 -6.62 -9.56 -19.44
C SER A 62 -7.28 -9.79 -18.07
N PRO A 63 -7.94 -10.95 -17.85
CA PRO A 63 -8.48 -11.30 -16.53
C PRO A 63 -7.40 -11.39 -15.45
N TYR A 64 -6.21 -11.88 -15.79
CA TYR A 64 -5.06 -11.93 -14.88
C TYR A 64 -4.66 -10.53 -14.41
N GLU A 65 -4.59 -9.58 -15.34
CA GLU A 65 -4.24 -8.20 -15.04
C GLU A 65 -5.28 -7.54 -14.11
N CYS A 66 -6.58 -7.85 -14.28
CA CYS A 66 -7.62 -7.42 -13.35
C CYS A 66 -7.37 -7.95 -11.92
N ILE A 67 -6.99 -9.23 -11.80
CA ILE A 67 -6.68 -9.87 -10.50
C ILE A 67 -5.46 -9.19 -9.86
N LEU A 68 -4.40 -8.98 -10.64
CA LEU A 68 -3.16 -8.34 -10.21
C LEU A 68 -3.41 -6.92 -9.67
N PHE A 69 -4.05 -6.05 -10.47
CA PHE A 69 -4.28 -4.66 -10.04
C PHE A 69 -5.34 -4.54 -8.95
N ARG A 70 -6.32 -5.45 -8.88
CA ARG A 70 -7.23 -5.54 -7.74
C ARG A 70 -6.47 -5.85 -6.45
N ALA A 71 -5.57 -6.83 -6.46
CA ALA A 71 -4.74 -7.15 -5.31
C ALA A 71 -3.83 -5.96 -4.95
N MET A 72 -3.21 -5.31 -5.94
CA MET A 72 -2.37 -4.15 -5.69
C MET A 72 -3.14 -2.98 -5.06
N PHE A 73 -4.29 -2.57 -5.62
CA PHE A 73 -5.04 -1.42 -5.10
C PHE A 73 -5.60 -1.67 -3.70
N THR A 74 -6.10 -2.88 -3.43
CA THR A 74 -6.62 -3.23 -2.10
C THR A 74 -5.49 -3.29 -1.07
N VAL A 75 -4.36 -3.94 -1.39
CA VAL A 75 -3.21 -4.02 -0.49
C VAL A 75 -2.58 -2.65 -0.27
N ALA A 76 -2.48 -1.81 -1.31
CA ALA A 76 -1.98 -0.44 -1.19
C ALA A 76 -2.82 0.39 -0.24
N PHE A 77 -4.15 0.31 -0.37
CA PHE A 77 -5.09 1.06 0.47
C PHE A 77 -5.13 0.54 1.92
N PHE A 78 -5.41 -0.75 2.13
CA PHE A 78 -5.55 -1.30 3.49
C PHE A 78 -4.22 -1.44 4.22
N GLY A 79 -3.12 -1.63 3.48
CA GLY A 79 -1.77 -1.67 4.04
C GLY A 79 -1.14 -0.29 4.20
N ALA A 80 -1.78 0.78 3.69
CA ALA A 80 -1.15 2.09 3.56
C ALA A 80 0.28 1.97 2.99
N LEU A 81 0.42 1.20 1.90
CA LEU A 81 1.73 0.97 1.31
C LEU A 81 2.16 2.16 0.46
N ARG A 82 3.45 2.49 0.51
CA ARG A 82 4.03 3.41 -0.47
C ARG A 82 4.13 2.68 -1.79
N THR A 83 3.90 3.39 -2.90
CA THR A 83 4.03 2.79 -4.24
C THR A 83 5.39 2.11 -4.44
N GLU A 84 6.46 2.68 -3.87
CA GLU A 84 7.83 2.16 -3.98
C GLU A 84 8.06 0.80 -3.28
N GLU A 85 7.20 0.43 -2.33
CA GLU A 85 7.26 -0.86 -1.63
C GLU A 85 6.56 -1.96 -2.45
N MET A 86 5.77 -1.59 -3.45
CA MET A 86 4.98 -2.52 -4.25
C MET A 86 5.45 -2.65 -5.70
N VAL A 87 6.09 -1.61 -6.23
CA VAL A 87 6.49 -1.54 -7.64
C VAL A 87 7.98 -1.38 -7.78
N THR A 88 8.51 -1.99 -8.84
CA THR A 88 9.93 -1.97 -9.12
C THR A 88 10.33 -0.65 -9.81
N LYS A 89 11.43 -0.03 -9.34
CA LYS A 89 12.06 1.12 -10.03
C LYS A 89 12.89 0.72 -11.26
N ARG A 90 13.54 -0.45 -11.20
CA ARG A 90 14.41 -1.00 -12.27
C ARG A 90 14.26 -2.51 -12.32
N GLN A 91 13.92 -3.04 -13.50
CA GLN A 91 13.79 -4.49 -13.69
C GLN A 91 15.13 -5.20 -13.44
N ASN A 92 15.07 -6.45 -12.96
CA ASN A 92 16.21 -7.33 -12.74
C ASN A 92 17.27 -6.87 -11.71
N ILE A 93 16.93 -5.90 -10.86
CA ILE A 93 17.80 -5.47 -9.75
C ILE A 93 17.05 -5.69 -8.44
N ALA A 94 17.68 -6.36 -7.48
CA ALA A 94 17.11 -6.55 -6.16
C ALA A 94 16.92 -5.19 -5.46
N GLN A 95 15.71 -4.93 -4.98
CA GLN A 95 15.35 -3.66 -4.34
C GLN A 95 15.02 -3.95 -2.89
N PRO A 96 15.83 -3.45 -1.93
CA PRO A 96 15.65 -3.81 -0.52
C PRO A 96 14.32 -3.32 0.06
N GLU A 97 13.69 -2.31 -0.55
CA GLU A 97 12.42 -1.72 -0.10
C GLU A 97 11.19 -2.43 -0.71
N LEU A 98 11.39 -3.28 -1.72
CA LEU A 98 10.31 -3.92 -2.47
C LEU A 98 9.81 -5.14 -1.72
N LEU A 99 8.50 -5.36 -1.75
CA LEU A 99 7.85 -6.51 -1.17
C LEU A 99 8.06 -7.77 -2.04
N TYR A 100 8.67 -8.80 -1.47
CA TYR A 100 8.87 -10.09 -2.14
C TYR A 100 7.80 -11.10 -1.75
N LEU A 101 7.64 -12.16 -2.55
CA LEU A 101 6.75 -13.26 -2.20
C LEU A 101 7.12 -13.91 -0.85
N SER A 102 8.40 -13.99 -0.53
CA SER A 102 8.92 -14.50 0.74
C SER A 102 8.50 -13.67 1.95
N ASP A 103 8.13 -12.41 1.74
CA ASP A 103 7.70 -11.49 2.80
C ASP A 103 6.19 -11.59 3.07
N LEU A 104 5.44 -12.33 2.24
CA LEU A 104 4.02 -12.55 2.40
C LEU A 104 3.77 -13.86 3.15
N GLN A 105 2.99 -13.78 4.22
CA GLN A 105 2.43 -14.94 4.91
C GLN A 105 0.91 -14.86 4.90
N LEU A 106 0.28 -15.78 4.16
CA LEU A 106 -1.17 -15.93 4.12
C LEU A 106 -1.65 -16.90 5.20
N THR A 107 -2.69 -16.51 5.92
CA THR A 107 -3.39 -17.32 6.93
C THR A 107 -4.89 -17.37 6.60
N GLU A 108 -5.66 -18.14 7.36
CA GLU A 108 -7.11 -18.31 7.12
C GLU A 108 -7.93 -17.01 7.28
N GLY A 109 -7.45 -16.05 8.07
CA GLY A 109 -8.17 -14.78 8.30
C GLY A 109 -7.32 -13.51 8.14
N SER A 110 -6.06 -13.63 7.73
CA SER A 110 -5.17 -12.47 7.57
C SER A 110 -4.06 -12.70 6.56
N ALA A 111 -3.52 -11.60 6.05
CA ALA A 111 -2.30 -11.58 5.26
C ALA A 111 -1.28 -10.71 5.99
N ASN A 112 -0.14 -11.28 6.34
CA ASN A 112 0.96 -10.57 6.98
C ASN A 112 2.00 -10.22 5.92
N LEU A 113 2.38 -8.95 5.86
CA LEU A 113 3.40 -8.41 4.95
C LEU A 113 4.57 -7.90 5.78
N CYS A 114 5.75 -8.46 5.57
CA CYS A 114 6.99 -8.00 6.18
C CYS A 114 7.64 -6.95 5.28
N LEU A 115 7.59 -5.67 5.67
CA LEU A 115 8.26 -4.61 4.93
C LEU A 115 9.65 -4.35 5.48
N HIS A 116 10.59 -4.13 4.58
CA HIS A 116 11.97 -3.78 4.89
C HIS A 116 12.14 -2.27 4.66
N THR A 117 12.49 -1.53 5.70
CA THR A 117 12.86 -0.11 5.53
C THR A 117 14.34 0.00 5.15
N SER A 118 14.66 0.81 4.15
CA SER A 118 16.04 1.24 3.90
C SER A 118 16.23 2.63 4.51
N TYR A 119 17.13 2.78 5.49
CA TYR A 119 18.46 3.36 5.26
C TYR A 119 19.58 2.70 6.10
N ARG A 120 19.24 1.88 7.11
CA ARG A 120 20.21 1.20 8.01
C ARG A 120 19.87 -0.27 8.31
N GLY A 121 19.04 -0.92 7.51
CA GLY A 121 18.95 -2.39 7.43
C GLY A 121 18.49 -3.17 8.67
N GLN A 122 17.92 -2.53 9.70
CA GLN A 122 17.52 -3.26 10.93
C GLN A 122 16.02 -3.23 11.27
N ASP A 123 15.24 -2.30 10.71
CA ASP A 123 13.83 -2.19 11.06
C ASP A 123 12.93 -2.81 9.98
N LYS A 124 12.42 -4.00 10.30
CA LYS A 124 11.30 -4.64 9.59
C LYS A 124 10.02 -4.32 10.34
N TYR A 125 8.98 -3.90 9.61
CA TYR A 125 7.66 -3.71 10.21
C TYR A 125 6.65 -4.63 9.55
N LEU A 126 5.79 -5.21 10.39
CA LEU A 126 4.78 -6.17 9.99
C LEU A 126 3.46 -5.43 9.75
N ILE A 127 2.94 -5.49 8.54
CA ILE A 127 1.59 -5.04 8.23
C ILE A 127 0.68 -6.26 8.22
N GLN A 128 -0.31 -6.25 9.10
CA GLN A 128 -1.32 -7.29 9.14
C GLN A 128 -2.62 -6.80 8.50
N LEU A 129 -2.92 -7.34 7.32
CA LEU A 129 -4.18 -7.15 6.64
C LEU A 129 -5.21 -8.15 7.19
N ARG A 130 -6.41 -7.67 7.46
CA ARG A 130 -7.53 -8.49 7.97
C ARG A 130 -8.62 -8.62 6.92
N LEU A 131 -9.47 -9.63 7.09
CA LEU A 131 -10.68 -9.77 6.29
C LEU A 131 -11.54 -8.51 6.40
N SER A 132 -11.98 -8.00 5.25
CA SER A 132 -13.01 -6.96 5.19
C SER A 132 -14.39 -7.61 5.23
N LYS A 133 -15.37 -6.92 5.83
CA LYS A 133 -16.78 -7.35 5.75
C LYS A 133 -17.30 -7.32 4.32
N GLU A 134 -16.76 -6.42 3.51
CA GLU A 134 -17.09 -6.29 2.10
C GLU A 134 -16.08 -7.07 1.25
N MET A 135 -16.54 -8.20 0.71
CA MET A 135 -15.69 -9.15 -0.03
C MET A 135 -15.04 -8.51 -1.25
N TRP A 136 -15.74 -7.61 -1.94
CA TRP A 136 -15.28 -6.98 -3.18
C TRP A 136 -14.02 -6.11 -3.03
N VAL A 137 -13.84 -5.53 -1.83
CA VAL A 137 -12.67 -4.72 -1.46
C VAL A 137 -11.71 -5.46 -0.53
N CYS A 138 -11.98 -6.74 -0.21
CA CYS A 138 -11.21 -7.47 0.79
C CYS A 138 -9.76 -7.70 0.33
N PRO A 139 -8.76 -7.16 1.06
CA PRO A 139 -7.37 -7.27 0.64
C PRO A 139 -6.84 -8.71 0.78
N VAL A 140 -7.28 -9.44 1.80
CA VAL A 140 -6.88 -10.84 2.04
C VAL A 140 -7.38 -11.75 0.91
N GLU A 141 -8.64 -11.56 0.49
CA GLU A 141 -9.22 -12.37 -0.57
C GLU A 141 -8.63 -12.01 -1.94
N ALA A 142 -8.46 -10.72 -2.23
CA ALA A 142 -7.77 -10.27 -3.43
C ALA A 142 -6.34 -10.83 -3.51
N LEU A 143 -5.59 -10.84 -2.39
CA LEU A 143 -4.26 -11.46 -2.32
C LEU A 143 -4.30 -12.96 -2.55
N ARG A 144 -5.26 -13.69 -1.98
CA ARG A 144 -5.38 -15.14 -2.19
C ARG A 144 -5.63 -15.50 -3.63
N ILE A 145 -6.61 -14.83 -4.25
CA ILE A 145 -6.94 -15.04 -5.66
C ILE A 145 -5.72 -14.72 -6.53
N TYR A 146 -5.02 -13.63 -6.23
CA TYR A 146 -3.80 -13.27 -6.94
C TYR A 146 -2.68 -14.29 -6.76
N VAL A 147 -2.34 -14.70 -5.54
CA VAL A 147 -1.27 -15.66 -5.28
C VAL A 147 -1.57 -17.04 -5.90
N ALA A 148 -2.83 -17.45 -5.92
CA ALA A 148 -3.25 -18.68 -6.60
C ALA A 148 -3.08 -18.61 -8.13
N ALA A 149 -3.27 -17.43 -8.73
CA ALA A 149 -3.11 -17.21 -10.17
C ALA A 149 -1.67 -16.81 -10.58
N ARG A 150 -0.85 -16.34 -9.62
CA ARG A 150 0.50 -15.82 -9.87
C ARG A 150 1.39 -16.90 -10.49
N PRO A 151 2.19 -16.57 -11.52
CA PRO A 151 3.21 -17.47 -12.04
C PRO A 151 4.13 -17.99 -10.92
N GLN A 152 4.48 -19.27 -11.01
CA GLN A 152 5.40 -19.89 -10.06
C GLN A 152 6.81 -19.31 -10.20
N GLY A 153 7.46 -19.06 -9.08
CA GLY A 153 8.84 -18.54 -9.04
C GLY A 153 9.05 -17.47 -7.98
N ASP A 154 10.28 -17.40 -7.49
CA ASP A 154 10.71 -16.40 -6.53
C ASP A 154 10.75 -14.99 -7.14
N GLY A 155 10.76 -13.98 -6.28
CA GLY A 155 10.92 -12.59 -6.68
C GLY A 155 9.86 -11.66 -6.10
N PRO A 156 9.64 -10.49 -6.73
CA PRO A 156 8.67 -9.50 -6.29
C PRO A 156 7.28 -10.10 -6.12
N LEU A 157 6.52 -9.60 -5.13
CA LEU A 157 5.18 -10.11 -4.88
C LEU A 157 4.28 -9.89 -6.10
N PHE A 158 4.26 -8.66 -6.64
CA PHE A 158 3.41 -8.25 -7.76
C PHE A 158 4.15 -8.36 -9.10
N VAL A 159 3.75 -9.34 -9.91
CA VAL A 159 4.33 -9.65 -11.22
C VAL A 159 3.25 -9.86 -12.26
N HIS A 160 3.57 -9.49 -13.49
CA HIS A 160 2.78 -9.80 -14.68
C HIS A 160 2.82 -11.30 -15.00
N LEU A 161 1.95 -11.76 -15.91
CA LEU A 161 1.87 -13.17 -16.31
C LEU A 161 3.18 -13.71 -16.92
N ASN A 162 3.99 -12.82 -17.51
CA ASN A 162 5.32 -13.11 -18.02
C ASN A 162 6.43 -13.09 -16.94
N SER A 163 6.04 -13.09 -15.65
CA SER A 163 6.91 -13.01 -14.48
C SER A 163 7.71 -11.71 -14.33
N MET A 164 7.44 -10.70 -15.16
CA MET A 164 8.07 -9.39 -15.01
C MET A 164 7.41 -8.59 -13.90
N SER A 165 8.20 -7.91 -13.08
CA SER A 165 7.68 -7.09 -11.98
C SER A 165 6.94 -5.86 -12.50
N VAL A 166 5.85 -5.48 -11.82
CA VAL A 166 5.10 -4.26 -12.13
C VAL A 166 5.97 -3.03 -11.88
N THR A 167 6.02 -2.13 -12.87
CA THR A 167 6.77 -0.88 -12.77
C THR A 167 5.88 0.25 -12.24
N LYS A 168 6.52 1.29 -11.68
CA LYS A 168 5.83 2.51 -11.23
C LYS A 168 4.99 3.16 -12.32
N THR A 169 5.49 3.18 -13.55
CA THR A 169 4.80 3.76 -14.70
C THR A 169 3.55 2.97 -15.07
N GLU A 170 3.62 1.64 -15.08
CA GLU A 170 2.47 0.78 -15.38
C GLU A 170 1.38 0.93 -14.32
N PHE A 171 1.77 0.85 -13.04
CA PHE A 171 0.84 1.03 -11.93
C PHE A 171 0.10 2.37 -12.01
N LEU A 172 0.83 3.47 -12.21
CA LEU A 172 0.21 4.80 -12.34
C LEU A 172 -0.64 4.92 -13.60
N THR A 173 -0.26 4.29 -14.71
CA THR A 173 -1.05 4.31 -15.95
C THR A 173 -2.41 3.67 -15.72
N VAL A 174 -2.44 2.46 -15.15
CA VAL A 174 -3.70 1.76 -14.83
C VAL A 174 -4.52 2.54 -13.81
N PHE A 175 -3.87 3.06 -12.77
CA PHE A 175 -4.52 3.89 -11.75
C PHE A 175 -5.19 5.14 -12.35
N TYR A 176 -4.47 5.91 -13.17
CA TYR A 176 -5.03 7.11 -13.79
C TYR A 176 -6.10 6.80 -14.83
N HIS A 177 -5.99 5.69 -15.56
CA HIS A 177 -7.04 5.25 -16.49
C HIS A 177 -8.32 4.87 -15.73
N ALA A 178 -8.19 4.11 -14.64
CA ALA A 178 -9.30 3.76 -13.75
C ALA A 178 -9.97 5.01 -13.15
N LEU A 179 -9.19 5.98 -12.69
CA LEU A 179 -9.73 7.27 -12.20
C LEU A 179 -10.53 8.00 -13.28
N ARG A 180 -10.02 8.08 -14.51
CA ARG A 180 -10.73 8.75 -15.62
C ARG A 180 -12.08 8.08 -15.91
N LEU A 181 -12.11 6.75 -15.96
CA LEU A 181 -13.35 6.00 -16.20
C LEU A 181 -14.33 6.13 -15.03
N ALA A 182 -13.82 6.25 -13.80
CA ALA A 182 -14.62 6.54 -12.62
C ALA A 182 -15.13 7.99 -12.55
N GLY A 183 -14.80 8.85 -13.52
CA GLY A 183 -15.16 10.27 -13.52
C GLY A 183 -14.38 11.10 -12.49
N LEU A 184 -13.27 10.58 -11.96
CA LEU A 184 -12.44 11.22 -10.95
C LEU A 184 -11.26 11.95 -11.61
N PRO A 185 -10.92 13.18 -11.16
CA PRO A 185 -9.88 14.00 -11.78
C PRO A 185 -8.46 13.48 -11.42
N PRO A 186 -7.68 12.91 -12.36
CA PRO A 186 -6.42 12.24 -12.03
C PRO A 186 -5.32 13.18 -11.54
N ASN A 187 -5.40 14.47 -11.87
CA ASN A 187 -4.45 15.50 -11.41
C ASN A 187 -4.48 15.70 -9.89
N GLN A 188 -5.57 15.30 -9.23
CA GLN A 188 -5.71 15.30 -7.78
C GLN A 188 -5.14 14.04 -7.13
N TYR A 189 -4.69 13.04 -7.89
CA TYR A 189 -4.17 11.80 -7.32
C TYR A 189 -2.72 11.56 -7.73
N GLY A 190 -1.97 10.87 -6.88
CA GLY A 190 -0.56 10.57 -7.11
C GLY A 190 -0.06 9.39 -6.31
N VAL A 191 1.25 9.19 -6.33
CA VAL A 191 1.94 8.07 -5.67
C VAL A 191 1.72 8.02 -4.16
N HIS A 192 1.39 9.15 -3.54
CA HIS A 192 1.14 9.26 -2.10
C HIS A 192 -0.34 9.03 -1.74
N SER A 193 -1.26 9.05 -2.72
CA SER A 193 -2.70 9.02 -2.46
C SER A 193 -3.15 7.75 -1.74
N PHE A 194 -2.52 6.59 -2.01
CA PHE A 194 -2.83 5.34 -1.32
C PHE A 194 -2.34 5.32 0.13
N TRP A 195 -1.18 5.92 0.41
CA TRP A 195 -0.62 5.98 1.77
C TRP A 195 -1.35 6.98 2.67
N MET A 196 -1.96 8.02 2.08
CA MET A 196 -2.71 9.04 2.83
C MET A 196 -4.13 8.59 3.23
N GLY A 197 -4.68 7.58 2.56
CA GLY A 197 -6.04 7.03 2.75
C GLY A 197 -6.27 6.36 4.10
#